data_AF-A0A067TIC8-F1
#
_entry.id   AF-A0A067TIC8-F1
#
_cell.length_a   1.000
_cell.length_b   1.000
_cell.length_c   1.000
_cell.angle_alpha   90.00
_cell.angle_beta   90.00
_cell.angle_gamma   90.00
#
_symmetry.space_group_name_H-M   'P 1'
#
loop_
_entity.id
_entity.type
_entity.pdbx_description
1 polymer ?
#
loop_
_entity_poly.entity_id
_entity_poly.type
_entity_poly.pdbx_seq_one_letter_code
_entity_poly.pdbx_strand_id
1 'polypeptide(L)' 'QHHQFQYPTLSRMARDYLAIQGSATPSERAFSSGGTTGTAKRNKLSVEAFEALQLLKSAYR' A
#
# COMPACT_ATOMS: atom_id res chain seq x y z
N GLN A 1 8.06 -12.37 -16.52
CA GLN A 1 9.34 -12.09 -17.22
C GLN A 1 9.41 -12.80 -18.58
N HIS A 2 8.83 -14.00 -18.74
CA HIS A 2 8.96 -14.85 -19.94
C HIS A 2 8.60 -14.17 -21.28
N HIS A 3 7.63 -13.26 -21.32
CA HIS A 3 7.19 -12.60 -22.58
C HIS A 3 7.63 -11.13 -22.72
N GLN A 4 8.46 -10.62 -21.80
CA GLN A 4 8.86 -9.20 -21.80
C GLN A 4 9.68 -8.85 -23.05
N PHE A 5 10.58 -9.74 -23.48
CA PHE A 5 11.42 -9.52 -24.67
C PHE A 5 10.65 -9.73 -25.99
N GLN A 6 9.62 -10.58 -25.98
CA GLN A 6 8.78 -10.84 -27.16
C GLN A 6 7.76 -9.72 -27.40
N TYR A 7 7.29 -9.07 -26.32
CA TYR A 7 6.35 -7.95 -26.39
C TYR A 7 6.79 -6.77 -25.48
N PRO A 8 7.82 -6.00 -25.87
CA PRO A 8 8.40 -4.97 -25.01
C PRO A 8 7.43 -3.84 -24.66
N THR A 9 6.58 -3.43 -25.61
CA THR A 9 5.58 -2.36 -25.39
C THR A 9 4.42 -2.85 -24.54
N LEU A 10 3.85 -4.01 -24.87
CA LEU A 10 2.70 -4.57 -24.15
C LEU A 10 3.07 -4.96 -22.72
N SER A 11 4.26 -5.50 -22.50
CA SER A 11 4.73 -5.85 -21.16
C SER A 11 4.94 -4.63 -20.28
N ARG A 12 5.32 -3.47 -20.85
CA ARG A 12 5.37 -2.19 -20.13
C ARG A 12 3.98 -1.75 -19.71
N MET A 13 3.03 -1.68 -20.65
CA MET A 13 1.65 -1.33 -20.37
C MET A 13 1.02 -2.26 -19.32
N ALA A 14 1.23 -3.57 -19.45
CA ALA A 14 0.69 -4.55 -18.52
C ALA A 14 1.21 -4.31 -17.09
N ARG A 15 2.46 -3.89 -16.91
CA ARG A 15 2.98 -3.54 -15.57
C ARG A 15 2.29 -2.33 -14.99
N ASP A 16 2.06 -1.31 -15.79
CA ASP A 16 1.43 -0.07 -15.34
C ASP A 16 -0.04 -0.30 -14.97
N TYR A 17 -0.79 -1.02 -15.82
CA TYR A 17 -2.23 -1.24 -15.62
C TYR A 17 -2.56 -2.34 -14.61
N LEU A 18 -1.84 -3.46 -14.63
CA LEU A 18 -2.13 -4.57 -13.70
C LEU A 18 -1.67 -4.29 -12.28
N ALA A 19 -0.78 -3.31 -12.07
CA ALA A 19 -0.42 -2.83 -10.74
C ALA A 19 -1.53 -1.99 -10.09
N ILE A 20 -2.49 -1.49 -10.87
CA ILE A 20 -3.63 -0.73 -10.35
C ILE A 20 -4.55 -1.70 -9.61
N GLN A 21 -4.75 -1.46 -8.33
CA GLN A 21 -5.66 -2.26 -7.53
C GLN A 21 -7.11 -2.08 -8.01
N GLY A 22 -7.80 -3.18 -8.31
CA GLY A 22 -9.21 -3.16 -8.73
C GLY A 22 -10.23 -3.00 -7.59
N SER A 23 -9.79 -2.79 -6.36
CA SER A 23 -10.62 -2.74 -5.15
C SER A 23 -10.05 -1.79 -4.10
N ALA A 24 -10.90 -1.26 -3.22
CA ALA A 24 -10.46 -0.45 -2.09
C ALA A 24 -9.86 -1.27 -0.92
N THR A 25 -9.84 -2.60 -1.04
CA THR A 25 -9.46 -3.52 0.06
C THR A 25 -8.08 -3.27 0.66
N PRO A 26 -7.01 -2.85 -0.07
CA PRO A 26 -5.75 -2.50 0.57
C PRO A 26 -5.86 -1.26 1.45
N SER A 27 -6.62 -0.25 1.01
CA SER A 27 -6.87 0.98 1.76
C SER A 27 -7.71 0.70 3.00
N GLU A 28 -8.78 -0.09 2.88
CA GLU A 28 -9.62 -0.51 4.01
C GLU A 28 -8.80 -1.27 5.07
N ARG A 29 -7.92 -2.17 4.63
CA ARG A 29 -7.01 -2.90 5.52
C ARG A 29 -6.04 -1.94 6.21
N ALA A 30 -5.48 -0.97 5.49
CA ALA A 30 -4.59 0.04 6.06
C ALA A 30 -5.32 0.86 7.13
N PHE A 31 -6.52 1.36 6.85
CA PHE A 31 -7.34 2.14 7.78
C PHE A 31 -7.80 1.34 8.99
N SER A 32 -8.25 0.10 8.81
CA SER A 32 -8.61 -0.79 9.92
C SER A 32 -7.42 -0.97 10.88
N SER A 33 -6.23 -1.23 10.33
CA SER A 33 -5.01 -1.40 11.12
C SER A 33 -4.51 -0.08 11.75
N GLY A 34 -4.74 1.04 11.07
CA GLY A 34 -4.44 2.38 11.53
C GLY A 34 -5.33 2.80 12.70
N GLY A 35 -6.62 2.44 12.66
CA GLY A 35 -7.56 2.64 13.76
C GLY A 35 -7.08 2.00 15.06
N THR A 36 -6.49 0.79 15.00
CA THR A 36 -5.87 0.18 16.19
C THR A 36 -4.72 1.01 16.75
N THR A 37 -3.89 1.59 15.88
CA THR A 37 -2.69 2.34 16.27
C THR A 37 -3.02 3.74 16.79
N GLY A 38 -4.02 4.38 16.20
CA GLY A 38 -4.41 5.77 16.49
C GLY A 38 -5.39 5.89 17.66
N THR A 39 -6.39 5.02 17.78
CA THR A 39 -7.43 5.16 18.80
C THR A 39 -7.44 4.03 19.82
N ALA A 40 -7.31 2.77 19.38
CA ALA A 40 -7.53 1.61 20.27
C ALA A 40 -6.42 1.42 21.32
N LYS A 41 -5.18 1.83 21.03
CA LYS A 41 -4.06 1.68 21.97
C LYS A 41 -3.81 2.89 22.88
N ARG A 42 -4.63 3.96 22.80
CA ARG A 42 -4.45 5.22 23.56
C ARG A 42 -3.04 5.81 23.43
N ASN A 43 -2.44 5.67 22.25
CA ASN A 43 -1.11 6.20 21.99
C ASN A 43 -1.21 7.72 21.79
N LYS A 44 -0.48 8.52 22.57
CA LYS A 44 -0.36 9.98 22.37
C LYS A 44 0.59 10.29 21.20
N LEU A 45 0.36 9.67 20.05
CA LEU A 45 1.15 9.94 18.85
C LEU A 45 0.69 11.27 18.26
N SER A 46 1.65 12.08 17.82
CA SER A 46 1.34 13.22 16.96
C SER A 46 0.88 12.70 15.58
N VAL A 47 0.24 13.57 14.81
CA VAL A 47 -0.26 13.23 13.47
C VAL A 47 0.91 12.80 12.56
N GLU A 48 2.04 13.49 12.65
CA GLU A 48 3.24 13.25 11.87
C GLU A 48 3.88 11.89 12.24
N ALA A 49 3.97 11.60 13.54
CA ALA A 49 4.50 10.34 14.02
C ALA A 49 3.60 9.16 13.62
N PHE A 50 2.27 9.35 13.64
CA PHE A 50 1.31 8.34 13.22
C PHE A 50 1.41 8.03 11.72
N GLU A 51 1.51 9.06 10.88
CA GLU A 51 1.67 8.93 9.43
C GLU A 51 2.97 8.18 9.08
N ALA A 52 4.10 8.63 9.65
CA ALA A 52 5.39 7.97 9.47
C ALA A 52 5.34 6.49 9.88
N LEU A 53 4.63 6.16 10.96
CA LEU A 53 4.43 4.78 11.41
C LEU A 53 3.59 3.96 10.43
N GLN A 54 2.53 4.53 9.84
CA GLN A 54 1.72 3.80 8.85
C GLN A 54 2.52 3.53 7.57
N LEU A 55 3.33 4.49 7.11
CA LEU A 55 4.24 4.33 5.97
C LEU A 55 5.34 3.31 6.25
N LEU A 56 5.95 3.36 7.43
CA LEU A 56 6.94 2.38 7.85
C LEU A 56 6.32 0.97 7.88
N LYS A 57 5.12 0.84 8.43
CA LYS A 57 4.40 -0.43 8.48
C LYS A 57 4.02 -0.94 7.09
N SER A 58 3.73 -0.08 6.11
CA SER A 58 3.45 -0.53 4.74
C SER A 58 4.72 -0.95 3.99
N ALA A 59 5.85 -0.29 4.24
CA ALA A 59 7.13 -0.57 3.59
C ALA A 59 7.81 -1.87 4.07
N TYR A 60 7.62 -2.25 5.34
CA TYR A 60 8.22 -3.45 5.95
C TYR A 60 7.30 -4.68 5.97
N ARG A 61 6.12 -4.59 5.36
CA ARG A 61 5.22 -5.74 5.17
C ARG A 61 5.60 -6.54 3.94
#